data_AF-S9PJF5-F1
#
_entry.id   AF-S9PJF5-F1
#
_cell.length_a   1.000
_cell.length_b   1.000
_cell.length_c   1.000
_cell.angle_alpha   90.00
_cell.angle_beta   90.00
_cell.angle_gamma   90.00
#
_symmetry.space_group_name_H-M   'P 1'
#
loop_
_entity.id
_entity.type
_entity.pdbx_description
1 polymer ?
#
loop_
_entity_poly.entity_id
_entity_poly.type
_entity_poly.pdbx_seq_one_letter_code
_entity_poly.pdbx_strand_id
1 'polypeptide(L)'
;MPLLVQLEEREDFEKRTLLALAGAAALTPVLALTTRVYLPVNTAWLALLGAAIASTRGGWKTRLAMGVGLMVGLTVIWQIRAPAALTQFCMGMLAAGAVDIWRMARRPYRVLAGVVGAGALVPLGMYVKSVLDARLFYPRPGMVSALVGLTVVALFWSVGRLAAYVRVHGNRVEARGAALEGQLTGEAQGLVMRTVKLHAECRREVGRMAAGPGRKELVGVLDKLATGVFTLAEEYAEMLARLQGARAADVSTQVQELRAKAAATTDAVARRQLELAASSLGEELNHLDVLDRKRERLLAQLHAQVALVERARVSLVGARGGDVAAKGAQAAQLAQRLAELGQEDAGTPRPQPDSSRVVS
;
A
#
# COMPACT_ATOMS: atom_id res chain seq x y z
N MET A 1 -18.24 -10.93 1.65
CA MET A 1 -17.00 -10.40 2.24
C MET A 1 -16.56 -9.23 1.38
N PRO A 2 -16.49 -7.98 1.90
CA PRO A 2 -16.09 -6.84 1.09
C PRO A 2 -14.58 -6.92 0.81
N LEU A 3 -14.23 -7.22 -0.44
CA LEU A 3 -12.86 -7.15 -0.96
C LEU A 3 -12.41 -5.69 -0.93
N LEU A 4 -11.40 -5.38 -0.11
CA LEU A 4 -10.77 -4.06 -0.14
C LEU A 4 -9.66 -4.11 -1.20
N VAL A 5 -9.95 -3.54 -2.36
CA VAL A 5 -8.98 -3.39 -3.45
C VAL A 5 -8.17 -2.14 -3.14
N GLN A 6 -6.89 -2.30 -2.82
CA GLN A 6 -5.95 -1.17 -2.70
C GLN A 6 -4.93 -1.24 -3.83
N LEU A 7 -4.73 -0.10 -4.50
CA LEU A 7 -3.68 0.08 -5.48
C LEU A 7 -2.36 0.27 -4.75
N GLU A 8 -1.44 -0.68 -4.88
CA GLU A 8 -0.07 -0.52 -4.40
C GLU A 8 0.67 0.37 -5.41
N GLU A 9 1.40 1.38 -4.94
CA GLU A 9 2.15 2.32 -5.78
C GLU A 9 1.28 3.11 -6.78
N ARG A 10 0.14 3.66 -6.31
CA ARG A 10 -0.77 4.50 -7.11
C ARG A 10 -0.03 5.55 -7.95
N GLU A 11 0.92 6.26 -7.34
CA GLU A 11 1.71 7.29 -8.01
C GLU A 11 2.57 6.74 -9.16
N ASP A 12 3.19 5.57 -8.98
CA ASP A 12 4.00 4.92 -10.02
C ASP A 12 3.10 4.47 -11.17
N PHE A 13 1.88 3.98 -10.90
CA PHE A 13 0.91 3.63 -11.93
C PHE A 13 0.43 4.86 -12.71
N GLU A 14 0.02 5.92 -12.01
CA GLU A 14 -0.44 7.17 -12.62
C GLU A 14 0.66 7.78 -13.49
N LYS A 15 1.89 7.89 -12.96
CA LYS A 15 3.04 8.41 -13.70
C LYS A 15 3.36 7.60 -14.95
N ARG A 16 3.34 6.26 -14.86
CA ARG A 16 3.60 5.38 -16.01
C ARG A 16 2.48 5.43 -17.04
N THR A 17 1.23 5.61 -16.61
CA THR A 17 0.08 5.77 -17.50
C THR A 17 0.19 7.09 -18.26
N LEU A 18 0.52 8.19 -17.58
CA LEU A 18 0.76 9.48 -18.22
C LEU A 18 1.93 9.43 -19.21
N LEU A 19 3.04 8.78 -18.83
CA LEU A 19 4.18 8.58 -19.72
C LEU A 19 3.82 7.71 -20.93
N ALA A 20 3.03 6.66 -20.74
CA ALA A 20 2.58 5.80 -21.83
C ALA A 20 1.70 6.56 -22.83
N LEU A 21 0.77 7.38 -22.33
CA LEU A 21 -0.07 8.26 -23.16
C LEU A 21 0.76 9.29 -23.91
N ALA A 22 1.71 9.95 -23.23
CA ALA A 22 2.61 10.93 -23.84
C ALA A 22 3.53 10.29 -24.90
N GLY A 23 4.06 9.10 -24.62
CA GLY A 23 4.89 8.34 -25.55
C GLY A 23 4.14 7.91 -26.81
N ALA A 24 2.89 7.45 -26.67
CA ALA A 24 2.04 7.14 -27.81
C ALA A 24 1.67 8.41 -28.60
N ALA A 25 1.33 9.50 -27.91
CA ALA A 25 1.04 10.79 -28.54
C ALA A 25 2.24 11.35 -29.34
N ALA A 26 3.47 11.16 -28.85
CA ALA A 26 4.68 11.61 -29.53
C ALA A 26 4.91 10.93 -30.89
N LEU A 27 4.32 9.74 -31.12
CA LEU A 27 4.41 9.03 -32.40
C LEU A 27 3.34 9.44 -33.43
N THR A 28 2.46 10.38 -33.08
CA THR A 28 1.44 10.93 -33.99
C THR A 28 2.01 11.47 -35.31
N PRO A 29 3.13 12.24 -35.34
CA PRO A 29 3.68 12.75 -36.59
C PRO A 29 4.15 11.62 -37.51
N VAL A 30 4.68 10.54 -36.94
CA VAL A 30 5.11 9.34 -37.69
C VAL A 30 3.91 8.67 -38.33
N LEU A 31 2.83 8.44 -37.56
CA LEU A 31 1.60 7.86 -38.10
C LEU A 31 1.01 8.75 -39.21
N ALA A 32 0.92 10.06 -38.98
CA ALA A 32 0.42 11.01 -39.98
C ALA A 32 1.27 11.01 -41.26
N LEU A 33 2.59 10.94 -41.14
CA LEU A 33 3.50 10.85 -42.29
C LEU A 33 3.27 9.54 -43.06
N THR A 34 3.15 8.40 -42.37
CA THR A 34 2.93 7.10 -43.02
C THR A 34 1.63 7.06 -43.81
N THR A 35 0.57 7.71 -43.31
CA THR A 35 -0.70 7.83 -44.06
C THR A 35 -0.58 8.68 -45.33
N ARG A 36 0.33 9.67 -45.35
CA ARG A 36 0.60 10.47 -46.56
C ARG A 36 1.41 9.72 -47.61
N VAL A 37 2.30 8.81 -47.18
CA VAL A 37 3.20 8.04 -48.05
C VAL A 37 2.60 6.67 -48.44
N TYR A 38 1.35 6.39 -48.05
CA TYR A 38 0.65 5.12 -48.32
C TYR A 38 1.38 3.87 -47.78
N LEU A 39 2.20 4.03 -46.73
CA LEU A 39 2.82 2.91 -46.04
C LEU A 39 1.85 2.36 -44.99
N PRO A 40 1.40 1.09 -45.10
CA PRO A 40 0.46 0.51 -44.15
C PRO A 40 1.17 0.17 -42.83
N VAL A 41 1.24 1.15 -41.93
CA VAL A 41 1.77 0.94 -40.57
C VAL A 41 0.62 0.63 -39.62
N ASN A 42 0.76 -0.46 -38.86
CA ASN A 42 -0.24 -0.85 -37.88
C ASN A 42 -0.28 0.15 -36.70
N THR A 43 -1.43 0.74 -36.45
CA THR A 43 -1.60 1.74 -35.37
C THR A 43 -1.37 1.15 -33.99
N ALA A 44 -1.73 -0.12 -33.76
CA ALA A 44 -1.48 -0.80 -32.48
C ALA A 44 0.01 -0.91 -32.19
N TRP A 45 0.80 -1.21 -33.23
CA TRP A 45 2.25 -1.35 -33.13
C TRP A 45 2.92 -0.03 -32.72
N LEU A 46 2.56 1.08 -33.36
CA LEU A 46 3.09 2.41 -33.01
C LEU A 46 2.67 2.82 -31.60
N ALA A 47 1.39 2.66 -31.24
CA ALA A 47 0.89 3.02 -29.93
C ALA A 47 1.63 2.27 -28.81
N LEU A 48 1.77 0.95 -28.96
CA LEU A 48 2.43 0.09 -27.97
C LEU A 48 3.92 0.35 -27.87
N LEU A 49 4.60 0.60 -29.00
CA LEU A 49 6.01 0.93 -29.00
C LEU A 49 6.29 2.23 -28.22
N GLY A 50 5.55 3.31 -28.53
CA GLY A 50 5.71 4.59 -27.85
C GLY A 50 5.36 4.50 -26.36
N ALA A 51 4.25 3.83 -26.04
CA ALA A 51 3.80 3.61 -24.68
C ALA A 51 4.79 2.78 -23.85
N ALA A 52 5.33 1.70 -24.42
CA ALA A 52 6.28 0.83 -23.75
C ALA A 52 7.60 1.56 -23.49
N ILE A 53 8.22 2.18 -24.52
CA ILE A 53 9.50 2.91 -24.39
C ILE A 53 9.39 4.00 -23.32
N ALA A 54 8.33 4.80 -23.35
CA ALA A 54 8.14 5.89 -22.39
C ALA A 54 7.88 5.40 -20.96
N SER A 55 7.25 4.24 -20.79
CA SER A 55 6.94 3.67 -19.47
C SER A 55 8.06 2.79 -18.88
N THR A 56 9.14 2.53 -19.63
CA THR A 56 10.29 1.76 -19.12
C THR A 56 11.04 2.50 -18.00
N ARG A 57 11.39 1.76 -16.94
CA ARG A 57 12.24 2.24 -15.85
C ARG A 57 13.70 1.96 -16.24
N GLY A 58 14.46 3.01 -16.55
CA GLY A 58 15.85 2.87 -16.94
C GLY A 58 16.44 4.12 -17.58
N GLY A 59 17.77 4.15 -17.68
CA GLY A 59 18.50 5.19 -18.40
C GLY A 59 18.29 5.11 -19.92
N TRP A 60 18.87 6.06 -20.66
CA TRP A 60 18.65 6.16 -22.10
C TRP A 60 19.07 4.88 -22.87
N LYS A 61 20.13 4.20 -22.42
CA LYS A 61 20.63 2.95 -23.04
C LYS A 61 19.62 1.82 -22.96
N THR A 62 18.96 1.63 -21.82
CA THR A 62 17.93 0.59 -21.66
C THR A 62 16.67 0.93 -22.44
N ARG A 63 16.30 2.21 -22.54
CA ARG A 63 15.21 2.66 -23.42
C ARG A 63 15.48 2.35 -24.88
N LEU A 64 16.71 2.58 -25.35
CA LEU A 64 17.09 2.34 -26.73
C LEU A 64 17.16 0.84 -27.04
N ALA A 65 17.78 0.05 -26.16
CA ALA A 65 17.79 -1.41 -26.27
C ALA A 65 16.36 -2.00 -26.25
N MET A 66 15.48 -1.49 -25.38
CA MET A 66 14.07 -1.88 -25.35
C MET A 66 13.36 -1.49 -26.64
N GLY A 67 13.60 -0.28 -27.15
CA GLY A 67 13.02 0.19 -28.40
C GLY A 67 13.39 -0.72 -29.57
N VAL A 68 14.67 -1.04 -29.73
CA VAL A 68 15.13 -1.98 -30.77
C VAL A 68 14.55 -3.37 -30.58
N GLY A 69 14.56 -3.90 -29.35
CA GLY A 69 14.01 -5.22 -29.04
C GLY A 69 12.49 -5.31 -29.32
N LEU A 70 11.72 -4.28 -28.94
CA LEU A 70 10.28 -4.20 -29.22
C LEU A 70 10.00 -4.02 -30.71
N MET A 71 10.78 -3.21 -31.42
CA MET A 71 10.66 -3.09 -32.88
C MET A 71 10.74 -4.47 -33.53
N VAL A 72 11.78 -5.25 -33.19
CA VAL A 72 11.99 -6.60 -33.74
C VAL A 72 10.90 -7.56 -33.27
N GLY A 73 10.59 -7.62 -31.97
CA GLY A 73 9.59 -8.55 -31.45
C GLY A 73 8.18 -8.31 -32.01
N LEU A 74 7.75 -7.05 -32.09
CA LEU A 74 6.43 -6.70 -32.60
C LEU A 74 6.32 -6.93 -34.12
N THR A 75 7.40 -6.71 -34.88
CA THR A 75 7.45 -7.02 -36.32
C THR A 75 7.40 -8.52 -36.59
N VAL A 76 8.08 -9.34 -35.76
CA VAL A 76 7.98 -10.81 -35.84
C VAL A 76 6.55 -11.28 -35.58
N ILE A 77 5.88 -10.76 -34.55
CA ILE A 77 4.47 -11.12 -34.26
C ILE A 77 3.57 -10.77 -35.45
N TRP A 78 3.82 -9.64 -36.11
CA TRP A 78 3.03 -9.23 -37.26
C TRP A 78 3.17 -10.16 -38.47
N GLN A 79 4.33 -10.80 -38.64
CA GLN A 79 4.56 -11.77 -39.72
C GLN A 79 3.84 -13.10 -39.49
N ILE A 80 3.45 -13.40 -38.25
CA ILE A 80 2.62 -14.54 -37.94
C ILE A 80 1.22 -14.23 -38.48
N ARG A 81 0.79 -14.96 -39.51
CA ARG A 81 -0.54 -14.84 -40.18
C ARG A 81 -1.70 -15.28 -39.27
N ALA A 82 -1.77 -14.70 -38.08
CA ALA A 82 -2.83 -14.90 -37.11
C ALA A 82 -3.97 -13.90 -37.32
N PRO A 83 -5.16 -14.16 -36.76
CA PRO A 83 -6.24 -13.17 -36.72
C PRO A 83 -5.78 -11.86 -36.05
N ALA A 84 -6.24 -10.73 -36.57
CA ALA A 84 -5.80 -9.40 -36.12
C ALA A 84 -5.91 -9.19 -34.60
N ALA A 85 -6.96 -9.72 -33.97
CA ALA A 85 -7.16 -9.64 -32.52
C ALA A 85 -6.09 -10.43 -31.74
N LEU A 86 -5.67 -11.60 -32.25
CA LEU A 86 -4.64 -12.41 -31.62
C LEU A 86 -3.26 -11.77 -31.79
N THR A 87 -2.97 -11.21 -32.96
CA THR A 87 -1.75 -10.42 -33.20
C THR A 87 -1.67 -9.24 -32.24
N GLN A 88 -2.76 -8.48 -32.08
CA GLN A 88 -2.87 -7.36 -31.15
C GLN A 88 -2.71 -7.79 -29.68
N PHE A 89 -3.31 -8.92 -29.30
CA PHE A 89 -3.15 -9.52 -27.98
C PHE A 89 -1.68 -9.84 -27.66
N CYS A 90 -1.01 -10.56 -28.57
CA CYS A 90 0.41 -10.90 -28.44
C CYS A 90 1.30 -9.66 -28.38
N MET A 91 1.02 -8.64 -29.21
CA MET A 91 1.74 -7.36 -29.17
C MET A 91 1.59 -6.66 -27.82
N GLY A 92 0.37 -6.60 -27.27
CA GLY A 92 0.09 -6.02 -25.97
C GLY A 92 0.80 -6.74 -24.82
N MET A 93 0.81 -8.09 -24.86
CA MET A 93 1.54 -8.91 -23.90
C MET A 93 3.05 -8.67 -23.97
N LEU A 94 3.64 -8.66 -25.17
CA LEU A 94 5.08 -8.48 -25.33
C LEU A 94 5.51 -7.08 -24.85
N ALA A 95 4.74 -6.04 -25.19
CA ALA A 95 4.94 -4.68 -24.70
C ALA A 95 4.88 -4.59 -23.16
N ALA A 96 3.87 -5.19 -22.53
CA ALA A 96 3.74 -5.15 -21.07
C ALA A 96 4.83 -5.97 -20.37
N GLY A 97 5.14 -7.16 -20.90
CA GLY A 97 6.17 -8.05 -20.39
C GLY A 97 7.56 -7.42 -20.45
N ALA A 98 7.85 -6.69 -21.53
CA ALA A 98 9.09 -5.93 -21.69
C ALA A 98 9.24 -4.88 -20.58
N VAL A 99 8.20 -4.07 -20.32
CA VAL A 99 8.27 -3.01 -19.30
C VAL A 99 8.38 -3.57 -17.88
N ASP A 100 7.70 -4.67 -17.58
CA ASP A 100 7.64 -5.24 -16.23
C ASP A 100 8.59 -6.43 -16.01
N ILE A 101 9.53 -6.68 -16.93
CA ILE A 101 10.47 -7.81 -16.87
C ILE A 101 11.27 -7.85 -15.56
N TRP A 102 11.63 -6.67 -15.03
CA TRP A 102 12.34 -6.53 -13.76
C TRP A 102 11.48 -6.89 -12.53
N ARG A 103 10.16 -6.73 -12.63
CA ARG A 103 9.22 -7.10 -11.56
C ARG A 103 8.93 -8.61 -11.56
N MET A 104 9.13 -9.28 -12.70
CA MET A 104 8.87 -10.70 -12.87
C MET A 104 9.65 -11.57 -11.87
N ALA A 105 10.90 -11.21 -11.57
CA ALA A 105 11.75 -11.92 -10.61
C ALA A 105 11.23 -11.87 -9.17
N ARG A 106 10.48 -10.82 -8.79
CA ARG A 106 9.97 -10.64 -7.41
C ARG A 106 8.53 -11.08 -7.26
N ARG A 107 7.69 -10.91 -8.28
CA ARG A 107 6.23 -11.15 -8.22
C ARG A 107 5.66 -11.68 -9.54
N PRO A 108 5.96 -12.94 -9.94
CA PRO A 108 5.68 -13.45 -11.28
C PRO A 108 4.19 -13.51 -11.60
N TYR A 109 3.35 -13.99 -10.67
CA TYR A 109 1.91 -14.16 -10.92
C TYR A 109 1.16 -12.84 -11.17
N ARG A 110 1.55 -11.75 -10.48
CA ARG A 110 0.90 -10.44 -10.65
C ARG A 110 1.31 -9.77 -11.95
N VAL A 111 2.60 -9.85 -12.29
CA VAL A 111 3.10 -9.35 -13.57
C VAL A 111 2.43 -10.11 -14.71
N LEU A 112 2.31 -11.44 -14.61
CA LEU A 112 1.64 -12.25 -15.63
C LEU A 112 0.16 -11.86 -15.79
N ALA A 113 -0.56 -11.63 -14.69
CA ALA A 113 -1.94 -11.12 -14.75
C ALA A 113 -2.05 -9.75 -15.43
N GLY A 114 -1.14 -8.81 -15.12
CA GLY A 114 -1.08 -7.52 -15.79
C GLY A 114 -0.67 -7.60 -17.27
N VAL A 115 0.22 -8.53 -17.63
CA VAL A 115 0.63 -8.79 -19.02
C VAL A 115 -0.53 -9.34 -19.84
N VAL A 116 -1.24 -10.34 -19.31
CA VAL A 116 -2.43 -10.92 -19.95
C VAL A 116 -3.55 -9.88 -20.06
N GLY A 117 -3.79 -9.10 -19.00
CA GLY A 117 -4.77 -8.01 -19.00
C GLY A 117 -4.45 -6.93 -20.02
N ALA A 118 -3.19 -6.52 -20.14
CA ALA A 118 -2.73 -5.58 -21.14
C ALA A 118 -2.91 -6.11 -22.57
N GLY A 119 -2.59 -7.39 -22.80
CA GLY A 119 -2.87 -8.06 -24.08
C GLY A 119 -4.35 -8.05 -24.42
N ALA A 120 -5.22 -8.42 -23.47
CA ALA A 120 -6.66 -8.55 -23.69
C ALA A 120 -7.36 -7.22 -24.02
N LEU A 121 -6.88 -6.09 -23.48
CA LEU A 121 -7.49 -4.79 -23.70
C LEU A 121 -7.03 -4.06 -24.97
N VAL A 122 -5.90 -4.44 -25.58
CA VAL A 122 -5.44 -3.81 -26.83
C VAL A 122 -6.44 -3.98 -27.99
N PRO A 123 -6.98 -5.17 -28.27
CA PRO A 123 -8.01 -5.33 -29.30
C PRO A 123 -9.25 -4.46 -29.04
N LEU A 124 -9.65 -4.33 -27.78
CA LEU A 124 -10.76 -3.47 -27.39
C LEU A 124 -10.44 -1.99 -27.65
N GLY A 125 -9.23 -1.52 -27.32
CA GLY A 125 -8.77 -0.17 -27.65
C GLY A 125 -8.75 0.09 -29.16
N MET A 126 -8.35 -0.90 -29.96
CA MET A 126 -8.40 -0.81 -31.42
C MET A 126 -9.82 -0.75 -31.98
N TYR A 127 -10.77 -1.46 -31.37
CA TYR A 127 -12.19 -1.36 -31.70
C TYR A 127 -12.77 0.02 -31.35
N VAL A 128 -12.45 0.55 -30.16
CA VAL A 128 -12.89 1.90 -29.78
C VAL A 128 -12.32 2.95 -30.72
N LYS A 129 -11.04 2.81 -31.11
CA LYS A 129 -10.42 3.65 -32.15
C LYS A 129 -11.21 3.59 -33.46
N SER A 130 -11.54 2.40 -33.97
CA SER A 130 -12.22 2.28 -35.28
C SER A 130 -13.61 2.92 -35.25
N VAL A 131 -14.33 2.81 -34.13
CA VAL A 131 -15.62 3.49 -33.93
C VAL A 131 -15.45 5.01 -33.89
N LEU A 132 -14.43 5.53 -33.20
CA LEU A 132 -14.13 6.97 -33.17
C LEU A 132 -13.76 7.52 -34.54
N ASP A 133 -12.87 6.82 -35.25
CA ASP A 133 -12.46 7.18 -36.61
C ASP A 133 -13.68 7.24 -37.55
N ALA A 134 -14.57 6.25 -37.47
CA ALA A 134 -15.77 6.18 -38.30
C ALA A 134 -16.80 7.28 -37.98
N ARG A 135 -16.96 7.66 -36.71
CA ARG A 135 -18.00 8.62 -36.29
C ARG A 135 -17.57 10.08 -36.33
N LEU A 136 -16.32 10.38 -35.97
CA LEU A 136 -15.86 11.76 -35.74
C LEU A 136 -14.91 12.27 -36.81
N PHE A 137 -14.13 11.39 -37.43
CA PHE A 137 -13.00 11.80 -38.29
C PHE A 137 -13.17 11.39 -39.75
N TYR A 138 -14.25 10.72 -40.11
CA TYR A 138 -14.63 10.50 -41.50
C TYR A 138 -15.22 11.79 -42.09
N PRO A 139 -14.78 12.26 -43.29
CA PRO A 139 -13.87 11.63 -44.25
C PRO A 139 -12.40 12.12 -44.20
N ARG A 140 -12.01 12.98 -43.25
CA ARG A 140 -10.66 13.56 -43.18
C ARG A 140 -9.88 13.05 -41.96
N PRO A 141 -9.22 11.88 -42.05
CA PRO A 141 -8.29 11.45 -41.02
C PRO A 141 -7.09 12.41 -40.99
N GLY A 142 -7.05 13.25 -39.96
CA GLY A 142 -5.98 14.21 -39.72
C GLY A 142 -5.07 13.79 -38.56
N MET A 143 -4.08 14.63 -38.24
CA MET A 143 -3.20 14.42 -37.07
C MET A 143 -3.98 14.25 -35.77
N VAL A 144 -5.14 14.91 -35.63
CA VAL A 144 -6.01 14.79 -34.45
C VAL A 144 -6.57 13.37 -34.31
N SER A 145 -7.01 12.75 -35.41
CA SER A 145 -7.50 11.35 -35.39
C SER A 145 -6.39 10.36 -35.03
N ALA A 146 -5.17 10.59 -35.55
CA ALA A 146 -3.99 9.79 -35.20
C ALA A 146 -3.61 9.94 -33.72
N LEU A 147 -3.64 11.16 -33.19
CA LEU A 147 -3.36 11.46 -31.79
C LEU A 147 -4.36 10.76 -30.86
N VAL A 148 -5.66 10.93 -31.13
CA VAL A 148 -6.73 10.33 -30.34
C VAL A 148 -6.67 8.81 -30.45
N GLY A 149 -6.45 8.26 -31.64
CA GLY A 149 -6.37 6.82 -31.85
C GLY A 149 -5.20 6.15 -31.11
N LEU A 150 -4.00 6.74 -31.17
CA LEU A 150 -2.82 6.22 -30.47
C LEU A 150 -2.97 6.33 -28.94
N THR A 151 -3.52 7.44 -28.45
CA THR A 151 -3.73 7.65 -27.00
C THR A 151 -4.81 6.72 -26.45
N VAL A 152 -5.90 6.46 -27.18
CA VAL A 152 -6.94 5.49 -26.78
C VAL A 152 -6.34 4.08 -26.65
N VAL A 153 -5.57 3.62 -27.65
CA VAL A 153 -4.94 2.29 -27.58
C VAL A 153 -3.97 2.20 -26.40
N ALA A 154 -3.16 3.24 -26.18
CA ALA A 154 -2.25 3.30 -25.04
C ALA A 154 -2.99 3.31 -23.69
N LEU A 155 -4.13 4.01 -23.60
CA LEU A 155 -4.97 4.04 -22.40
C LEU A 155 -5.47 2.63 -22.05
N PHE A 156 -6.07 1.94 -23.01
CA PHE A 156 -6.58 0.58 -22.81
C PHE A 156 -5.46 -0.39 -22.42
N TRP A 157 -4.29 -0.27 -23.04
CA TRP A 157 -3.11 -1.05 -22.66
C TRP A 157 -2.66 -0.75 -21.23
N SER A 158 -2.60 0.52 -20.82
CA SER A 158 -2.25 0.92 -19.45
C SER A 158 -3.28 0.45 -18.41
N VAL A 159 -4.57 0.53 -18.71
CA VAL A 159 -5.63 -0.01 -17.84
C VAL A 159 -5.50 -1.52 -17.68
N GLY A 160 -5.09 -2.24 -18.73
CA GLY A 160 -4.91 -3.70 -18.66
C GLY A 160 -3.76 -4.10 -17.74
N ARG A 161 -2.77 -3.22 -17.58
CA ARG A 161 -1.66 -3.39 -16.64
C ARG A 161 -2.05 -3.14 -15.19
N LEU A 162 -3.24 -2.60 -14.91
CA LEU A 162 -3.71 -2.32 -13.54
C LEU A 162 -3.66 -3.57 -12.65
N ALA A 163 -3.92 -4.75 -13.20
CA ALA A 163 -3.86 -6.02 -12.46
C ALA A 163 -2.46 -6.31 -11.87
N ALA A 164 -1.37 -5.76 -12.43
CA ALA A 164 -0.03 -5.88 -11.85
C ALA A 164 0.18 -4.98 -10.62
N TYR A 165 -0.66 -3.95 -10.43
CA TYR A 165 -0.57 -2.94 -9.36
C TYR A 165 -1.65 -3.11 -8.28
N VAL A 166 -2.66 -3.95 -8.53
CA VAL A 166 -3.72 -4.22 -7.57
C VAL A 166 -3.25 -5.22 -6.51
N ARG A 167 -3.25 -4.80 -5.23
CA ARG A 167 -3.33 -5.75 -4.11
C ARG A 167 -4.79 -5.93 -3.74
N VAL A 168 -5.29 -7.12 -4.02
CA VAL A 168 -6.49 -7.62 -3.35
C VAL A 168 -6.04 -8.07 -1.96
N HIS A 169 -6.24 -7.24 -0.95
CA HIS A 169 -6.11 -7.70 0.43
C HIS A 169 -7.33 -8.57 0.72
N GLY A 170 -7.09 -9.83 1.07
CA GLY A 170 -8.16 -10.79 1.38
C GLY A 170 -8.95 -10.41 2.64
N ASN A 171 -8.42 -9.50 3.47
CA ASN A 171 -9.08 -9.03 4.68
C ASN A 171 -8.80 -7.55 5.00
N ARG A 172 -9.77 -6.87 5.60
CA ARG A 172 -9.64 -5.47 6.08
C ARG A 172 -8.51 -5.31 7.10
N VAL A 173 -8.29 -6.34 7.91
CA VAL A 173 -7.28 -6.41 8.97
C VAL A 173 -5.85 -6.32 8.40
N GLU A 174 -5.55 -7.09 7.35
CA GLU A 174 -4.23 -7.07 6.70
C GLU A 174 -3.96 -5.74 5.97
N ALA A 175 -4.98 -5.16 5.34
CA ALA A 175 -4.87 -3.85 4.70
C ALA A 175 -4.59 -2.73 5.72
N ARG A 176 -5.24 -2.79 6.90
CA ARG A 176 -5.02 -1.84 7.99
C ARG A 176 -3.61 -1.93 8.56
N GLY A 177 -3.11 -3.14 8.81
CA GLY A 177 -1.74 -3.35 9.26
C GLY A 177 -0.69 -2.87 8.26
N ALA A 178 -0.91 -3.06 6.95
CA ALA A 178 -0.02 -2.56 5.91
C ALA A 178 -0.01 -1.03 5.78
N ALA A 179 -1.14 -0.36 6.01
CA ALA A 179 -1.19 1.10 6.01
C ALA A 179 -0.42 1.70 7.20
N LEU A 180 -0.48 1.04 8.36
CA LEU A 180 0.22 1.46 9.58
C LEU A 180 1.75 1.32 9.50
N GLU A 181 2.25 0.39 8.69
CA GLU A 181 3.69 0.19 8.48
C GLU A 181 4.41 1.46 7.99
N GLY A 182 3.74 2.30 7.19
CA GLY A 182 4.31 3.55 6.68
C GLY A 182 4.27 4.73 7.67
N GLN A 183 3.45 4.65 8.71
CA GLN A 183 3.26 5.72 9.71
C GLN A 183 4.09 5.51 10.97
N LEU A 184 4.43 4.25 11.28
CA LEU A 184 5.18 3.86 12.46
C LEU A 184 6.66 3.73 12.16
N THR A 185 7.50 4.03 13.14
CA THR A 185 8.96 3.85 13.07
C THR A 185 9.47 3.05 14.27
N GLY A 186 10.60 2.37 14.09
CA GLY A 186 11.29 1.65 15.16
C GLY A 186 10.58 0.37 15.61
N GLU A 187 10.53 0.15 16.93
CA GLU A 187 10.05 -1.10 17.53
C GLU A 187 8.55 -1.35 17.28
N ALA A 188 7.71 -0.31 17.36
CA ALA A 188 6.27 -0.43 17.11
C ALA A 188 5.96 -0.90 15.68
N GLN A 189 6.74 -0.45 14.70
CA GLN A 189 6.63 -0.92 13.32
C GLN A 189 6.94 -2.42 13.21
N GLY A 190 8.01 -2.87 13.87
CA GLY A 190 8.39 -4.29 13.92
C GLY A 190 7.30 -5.17 14.52
N LEU A 191 6.64 -4.70 15.58
CA LEU A 191 5.56 -5.42 16.26
C LEU A 191 4.29 -5.52 15.39
N VAL A 192 3.91 -4.44 14.70
CA VAL A 192 2.77 -4.45 13.75
C VAL A 192 3.04 -5.40 12.59
N MET A 193 4.24 -5.35 12.00
CA MET A 193 4.63 -6.27 10.92
C MET A 193 4.61 -7.74 11.37
N ARG A 194 5.11 -8.01 12.57
CA ARG A 194 5.08 -9.34 13.18
C ARG A 194 3.64 -9.82 13.36
N THR A 195 2.75 -8.94 13.84
CA THR A 195 1.32 -9.24 14.01
C THR A 195 0.63 -9.54 12.69
N VAL A 196 0.89 -8.78 11.62
CA VAL A 196 0.35 -9.06 10.28
C VAL A 196 0.77 -10.45 9.81
N LYS A 197 2.05 -10.82 9.97
CA LYS A 197 2.57 -12.15 9.60
C LYS A 197 1.90 -13.26 10.42
N LEU A 198 1.84 -13.10 11.75
CA LEU A 198 1.22 -14.07 12.65
C LEU A 198 -0.26 -14.27 12.34
N HIS A 199 -0.99 -13.18 12.09
CA HIS A 199 -2.41 -13.24 11.73
C HIS A 199 -2.60 -14.01 10.41
N ALA A 200 -1.79 -13.72 9.39
CA ALA A 200 -1.85 -14.43 8.11
C ALA A 200 -1.53 -15.93 8.26
N GLU A 201 -0.56 -16.28 9.10
CA GLU A 201 -0.22 -17.67 9.43
C GLU A 201 -1.38 -18.38 10.15
N CYS A 202 -1.94 -17.77 11.20
CA CYS A 202 -3.09 -18.31 11.92
C CYS A 202 -4.28 -18.52 10.99
N ARG A 203 -4.57 -17.58 10.09
CA ARG A 203 -5.66 -17.72 9.12
C ARG A 203 -5.42 -18.85 8.12
N ARG A 204 -4.18 -19.04 7.66
CA ARG A 204 -3.83 -20.18 6.79
C ARG A 204 -4.06 -21.51 7.50
N GLU A 205 -3.74 -21.58 8.79
CA GLU A 205 -3.96 -22.77 9.61
C GLU A 205 -5.45 -23.04 9.84
N VAL A 206 -6.22 -22.03 10.23
CA VAL A 206 -7.68 -22.13 10.38
C VAL A 206 -8.36 -22.44 9.03
N GLY A 207 -7.78 -21.97 7.93
CA GLY A 207 -8.22 -22.27 6.56
C GLY A 207 -8.19 -23.76 6.21
N ARG A 208 -7.27 -24.52 6.82
CA ARG A 208 -7.13 -25.97 6.65
C ARG A 208 -8.10 -26.79 7.51
N MET A 209 -8.81 -26.14 8.45
CA MET A 209 -9.82 -26.81 9.28
C MET A 209 -11.13 -26.98 8.50
N ALA A 210 -11.89 -28.01 8.85
CA ALA A 210 -13.21 -28.27 8.27
C ALA A 210 -14.12 -27.03 8.39
N ALA A 211 -14.91 -26.78 7.35
CA ALA A 211 -15.86 -25.68 7.36
C ALA A 211 -16.95 -25.94 8.42
N GLY A 212 -17.07 -25.04 9.39
CA GLY A 212 -18.03 -25.17 10.49
C GLY A 212 -18.19 -23.87 11.29
N PRO A 213 -19.17 -23.80 12.20
CA PRO A 213 -19.42 -22.61 13.01
C PRO A 213 -18.23 -22.22 13.90
N GLY A 214 -17.57 -23.20 14.56
CA GLY A 214 -16.39 -22.94 15.38
C GLY A 214 -15.21 -22.34 14.59
N ARG A 215 -15.06 -22.68 13.31
CA ARG A 215 -14.07 -22.05 12.43
C ARG A 215 -14.37 -20.56 12.22
N LYS A 216 -15.64 -20.18 12.03
CA LYS A 216 -16.03 -18.77 11.85
C LYS A 216 -15.80 -17.97 13.13
N GLU A 217 -16.13 -18.54 14.28
CA GLU A 217 -15.91 -17.92 15.59
C GLU A 217 -14.42 -17.70 15.86
N LEU A 218 -13.59 -18.71 15.59
CA LEU A 218 -12.13 -18.62 15.73
C LEU A 218 -11.50 -17.56 14.82
N VAL A 219 -11.97 -17.46 13.56
CA VAL A 219 -11.58 -16.35 12.67
C VAL A 219 -11.99 -15.00 13.26
N GLY A 220 -13.20 -14.90 13.81
CA GLY A 220 -13.69 -13.68 14.45
C GLY A 220 -12.84 -13.26 15.65
N VAL A 221 -12.42 -14.21 16.50
CA VAL A 221 -11.53 -13.94 17.64
C VAL A 221 -10.14 -13.49 17.16
N LEU A 222 -9.56 -14.16 16.17
CA LEU A 222 -8.27 -13.77 15.58
C LEU A 222 -8.32 -12.39 14.93
N ASP A 223 -9.42 -12.06 14.24
CA ASP A 223 -9.64 -10.73 13.65
C ASP A 223 -9.77 -9.66 14.74
N LYS A 224 -10.45 -9.96 15.86
CA LYS A 224 -10.56 -9.06 17.02
C LYS A 224 -9.22 -8.79 17.69
N LEU A 225 -8.42 -9.83 17.96
CA LEU A 225 -7.09 -9.70 18.57
C LEU A 225 -6.15 -8.87 17.69
N ALA A 226 -6.11 -9.15 16.38
CA ALA A 226 -5.30 -8.37 15.44
C ALA A 226 -5.78 -6.91 15.34
N THR A 227 -7.10 -6.68 15.36
CA THR A 227 -7.66 -5.33 15.36
C THR A 227 -7.28 -4.56 16.62
N GLY A 228 -7.29 -5.20 17.80
CA GLY A 228 -6.86 -4.58 19.06
C GLY A 228 -5.42 -4.10 19.01
N VAL A 229 -4.51 -4.92 18.48
CA VAL A 229 -3.10 -4.51 18.26
C VAL A 229 -3.01 -3.30 17.33
N PHE A 230 -3.75 -3.28 16.22
CA PHE A 230 -3.70 -2.17 15.27
C PHE A 230 -4.31 -0.88 15.82
N THR A 231 -5.37 -0.96 16.63
CA THR A 231 -5.94 0.21 17.30
C THR A 231 -4.96 0.81 18.30
N LEU A 232 -4.27 0.00 19.09
CA LEU A 232 -3.20 0.49 19.98
C LEU A 232 -2.03 1.09 19.21
N ALA A 233 -1.68 0.50 18.06
CA ALA A 233 -0.62 1.02 17.20
C ALA A 233 -0.99 2.39 16.58
N GLU A 234 -2.27 2.60 16.23
CA GLU A 234 -2.79 3.90 15.78
C GLU A 234 -2.73 4.95 16.89
N GLU A 235 -3.17 4.60 18.10
CA GLU A 235 -3.07 5.49 19.26
C GLU A 235 -1.62 5.88 19.58
N TYR A 236 -0.69 4.91 19.46
CA TYR A 236 0.73 5.16 19.60
C TYR A 236 1.28 6.08 18.50
N ALA A 237 0.89 5.88 17.23
CA ALA A 237 1.29 6.74 16.12
C ALA A 237 0.78 8.18 16.30
N GLU A 238 -0.48 8.34 16.70
CA GLU A 238 -1.07 9.66 16.98
C GLU A 238 -0.35 10.36 18.13
N MET A 239 0.01 9.61 19.17
CA MET A 239 0.78 10.14 20.30
C MET A 239 2.18 10.59 19.88
N LEU A 240 2.87 9.81 19.05
CA LEU A 240 4.16 10.20 18.50
C LEU A 240 4.06 11.47 17.67
N ALA A 241 3.01 11.63 16.86
CA ALA A 241 2.80 12.84 16.07
C ALA A 241 2.62 14.07 16.98
N ARG A 242 1.90 13.93 18.10
CA ARG A 242 1.75 15.00 19.10
C ARG A 242 3.08 15.35 19.80
N LEU A 243 3.89 14.35 20.14
CA LEU A 243 5.21 14.55 20.76
C LEU A 243 6.24 15.16 19.79
N GLN A 244 6.24 14.76 18.52
CA GLN A 244 7.17 15.32 17.52
C GLN A 244 6.88 16.80 17.22
N GLY A 245 5.62 17.24 17.35
CA GLY A 245 5.25 18.64 17.24
C GLY A 245 5.75 19.51 18.41
N ALA A 246 6.04 18.91 19.57
CA ALA A 246 6.46 19.60 20.78
C ALA A 246 7.87 19.15 21.18
N ARG A 247 8.91 19.86 20.70
CA ARG A 247 10.31 19.53 21.02
C ARG A 247 10.63 19.86 22.48
N ALA A 248 10.52 18.86 23.37
CA ALA A 248 10.81 18.99 24.80
C ALA A 248 12.20 19.60 25.10
N ALA A 249 13.20 19.31 24.26
CA ALA A 249 14.54 19.88 24.40
C ALA A 249 14.56 21.41 24.20
N ASP A 250 13.81 21.92 23.22
CA ASP A 250 13.75 23.34 22.91
C ASP A 250 13.01 24.09 24.03
N VAL A 251 11.93 23.51 24.57
CA VAL A 251 11.16 24.10 25.67
C VAL A 251 11.99 24.15 26.97
N SER A 252 12.76 23.12 27.28
CA SER A 252 13.61 23.12 28.50
C SER A 252 14.71 24.17 28.46
N THR A 253 15.30 24.39 27.28
CA THR A 253 16.31 25.43 27.04
C THR A 253 15.66 26.82 27.18
N GLN A 254 14.48 27.02 26.59
CA GLN A 254 13.73 28.28 26.70
C GLN A 254 13.35 28.63 28.14
N VAL A 255 12.96 27.63 28.96
CA VAL A 255 12.69 27.84 30.39
C VAL A 255 13.94 28.31 31.13
N GLN A 256 15.11 27.71 30.86
CA GLN A 256 16.37 28.13 31.47
C GLN A 256 16.78 29.55 31.04
N GLU A 257 16.62 29.87 29.75
CA GLU A 257 16.90 31.21 29.23
C GLU A 257 15.98 32.28 29.83
N LEU A 258 14.68 31.99 29.96
CA LEU A 258 13.72 32.93 30.57
C LEU A 258 14.01 33.16 32.05
N ARG A 259 14.41 32.12 32.79
CA ARG A 259 14.85 32.25 34.19
C ARG A 259 16.14 33.05 34.32
N ALA A 260 17.11 32.83 33.43
CA ALA A 260 18.34 33.61 33.40
C ALA A 260 18.07 35.09 33.06
N LYS A 261 17.19 35.36 32.10
CA LYS A 261 16.74 36.71 31.75
C LYS A 261 16.00 37.39 32.91
N ALA A 262 15.12 36.67 33.61
CA ALA A 262 14.44 37.18 34.79
C ALA A 262 15.43 37.57 35.90
N ALA A 263 16.47 36.76 36.13
CA ALA A 263 17.50 37.03 37.13
C ALA A 263 18.38 38.26 36.79
N ALA A 264 18.63 38.50 35.49
CA ALA A 264 19.39 39.65 35.02
C ALA A 264 18.57 40.94 34.92
N THR A 265 17.24 40.85 35.00
CA THR A 265 16.33 42.00 34.84
C THR A 265 16.16 42.75 36.16
N THR A 266 16.40 44.06 36.14
CA THR A 266 16.30 44.95 37.32
C THR A 266 14.88 45.48 37.55
N ASP A 267 14.06 45.56 36.51
CA ASP A 267 12.65 45.94 36.62
C ASP A 267 11.81 44.80 37.22
N ALA A 268 11.16 45.09 38.35
CA ALA A 268 10.34 44.14 39.08
C ALA A 268 9.12 43.65 38.29
N VAL A 269 8.53 44.49 37.43
CA VAL A 269 7.35 44.11 36.62
C VAL A 269 7.78 43.15 35.51
N ALA A 270 8.83 43.51 34.76
CA ALA A 270 9.38 42.66 33.70
C ALA A 270 9.90 41.32 34.24
N ARG A 271 10.57 41.31 35.39
CA ARG A 271 11.02 40.09 36.07
C ARG A 271 9.85 39.16 36.39
N ARG A 272 8.76 39.69 36.97
CA ARG A 272 7.57 38.89 37.32
C ARG A 272 6.90 38.30 36.08
N GLN A 273 6.84 39.04 34.97
CA GLN A 273 6.29 38.52 33.71
C GLN A 273 7.15 37.38 33.12
N LEU A 274 8.48 37.51 33.18
CA LEU A 274 9.40 36.46 32.74
C LEU A 274 9.32 35.21 33.63
N GLU A 275 9.18 35.37 34.94
CA GLU A 275 8.98 34.26 35.88
C GLU A 275 7.64 33.55 35.63
N LEU A 276 6.56 34.28 35.35
CA LEU A 276 5.26 33.72 34.97
C LEU A 276 5.36 32.94 33.66
N ALA A 277 6.00 33.49 32.63
CA ALA A 277 6.23 32.81 31.36
C ALA A 277 7.05 31.52 31.54
N ALA A 278 8.11 31.57 32.35
CA ALA A 278 8.92 30.39 32.68
C ALA A 278 8.12 29.33 33.47
N SER A 279 7.19 29.75 34.34
CA SER A 279 6.32 28.81 35.06
C SER A 279 5.31 28.12 34.12
N SER A 280 4.69 28.87 33.20
CA SER A 280 3.76 28.33 32.20
C SER A 280 4.44 27.30 31.29
N LEU A 281 5.65 27.59 30.80
CA LEU A 281 6.43 26.63 30.01
C LEU A 281 6.91 25.43 30.84
N GLY A 282 7.13 25.61 32.13
CA GLY A 282 7.43 24.51 33.06
C GLY A 282 6.25 23.54 33.22
N GLU A 283 5.01 24.04 33.22
CA GLU A 283 3.81 23.21 33.22
C GLU A 283 3.65 22.42 31.91
N GLU A 284 3.97 23.04 30.77
CA GLU A 284 4.00 22.35 29.47
C GLU A 284 5.05 21.23 29.44
N LEU A 285 6.24 21.43 30.00
CA LEU A 285 7.24 20.37 30.14
C LEU A 285 6.73 19.20 30.98
N ASN A 286 6.08 19.48 32.11
CA ASN A 286 5.49 18.43 32.93
C ASN A 286 4.38 17.68 32.16
N HIS A 287 3.62 18.38 31.30
CA HIS A 287 2.65 17.74 30.42
C HIS A 287 3.32 16.80 29.39
N LEU A 288 4.47 17.21 28.82
CA LEU A 288 5.26 16.36 27.92
C LEU A 288 5.80 15.11 28.63
N ASP A 289 6.28 15.23 29.87
CA ASP A 289 6.73 14.08 30.66
C ASP A 289 5.60 13.07 30.92
N VAL A 290 4.38 13.56 31.18
CA VAL A 290 3.19 12.71 31.32
C VAL A 290 2.87 11.98 30.01
N LEU A 291 2.99 12.66 28.87
CA LEU A 291 2.80 12.05 27.55
C LEU A 291 3.89 11.01 27.23
N ASP A 292 5.13 11.25 27.62
CA ASP A 292 6.22 10.29 27.43
C ASP A 292 6.02 9.01 28.24
N ARG A 293 5.60 9.12 29.50
CA ARG A 293 5.21 7.95 30.30
C ARG A 293 4.03 7.21 29.68
N LYS A 294 3.10 7.94 29.06
CA LYS A 294 1.97 7.33 28.34
C LYS A 294 2.42 6.59 27.09
N ARG A 295 3.42 7.12 26.37
CA ARG A 295 4.07 6.48 25.21
C ARG A 295 4.68 5.14 25.58
N GLU A 296 5.45 5.10 26.67
CA GLU A 296 6.04 3.85 27.19
C GLU A 296 4.98 2.82 27.57
N ARG A 297 3.90 3.26 28.23
CA ARG A 297 2.77 2.38 28.59
C ARG A 297 2.08 1.79 27.36
N LEU A 298 1.83 2.59 26.32
CA LEU A 298 1.22 2.10 25.09
C LEU A 298 2.11 1.09 24.37
N LEU A 299 3.43 1.35 24.32
CA LEU A 299 4.38 0.41 23.73
C LEU A 299 4.38 -0.92 24.50
N ALA A 300 4.41 -0.89 25.82
CA ALA A 300 4.32 -2.09 26.66
C ALA A 300 2.99 -2.86 26.44
N GLN A 301 1.86 -2.15 26.34
CA GLN A 301 0.56 -2.75 26.01
C GLN A 301 0.57 -3.40 24.62
N LEU A 302 1.24 -2.77 23.65
CA LEU A 302 1.39 -3.32 22.31
C LEU A 302 2.18 -4.63 22.33
N HIS A 303 3.30 -4.69 23.07
CA HIS A 303 4.03 -5.96 23.28
C HIS A 303 3.17 -7.06 23.90
N ALA A 304 2.38 -6.72 24.94
CA ALA A 304 1.49 -7.68 25.58
C ALA A 304 0.45 -8.23 24.59
N GLN A 305 -0.17 -7.36 23.79
CA GLN A 305 -1.17 -7.76 22.80
C GLN A 305 -0.56 -8.58 21.65
N VAL A 306 0.66 -8.28 21.21
CA VAL A 306 1.38 -9.13 20.25
C VAL A 306 1.68 -10.51 20.87
N ALA A 307 2.09 -10.57 22.13
CA ALA A 307 2.33 -11.83 22.82
C ALA A 307 1.04 -12.68 22.92
N LEU A 308 -0.13 -12.05 23.10
CA LEU A 308 -1.42 -12.74 23.03
C LEU A 308 -1.70 -13.35 21.66
N VAL A 309 -1.41 -12.63 20.57
CA VAL A 309 -1.55 -13.16 19.20
C VAL A 309 -0.59 -14.34 18.97
N GLU A 310 0.62 -14.30 19.53
CA GLU A 310 1.57 -15.41 19.47
C GLU A 310 1.10 -16.62 20.27
N ARG A 311 0.59 -16.39 21.48
CA ARG A 311 0.00 -17.45 22.29
C ARG A 311 -1.21 -18.08 21.59
N ALA A 312 -2.02 -17.25 20.92
CA ALA A 312 -3.13 -17.72 20.09
C ALA A 312 -2.63 -18.63 18.96
N ARG A 313 -1.57 -18.23 18.24
CA ARG A 313 -0.92 -19.08 17.24
C ARG A 313 -0.46 -20.41 17.82
N VAL A 314 0.27 -20.40 18.94
CA VAL A 314 0.79 -21.62 19.56
C VAL A 314 -0.37 -22.56 19.95
N SER A 315 -1.46 -22.01 20.48
CA SER A 315 -2.65 -22.80 20.81
C SER A 315 -3.31 -23.45 19.57
N LEU A 316 -3.34 -22.74 18.44
CA LEU A 316 -3.86 -23.25 17.16
C LEU A 316 -2.99 -24.38 16.60
N VAL A 317 -1.67 -24.23 16.67
CA VAL A 317 -0.72 -25.27 16.26
C VAL A 317 -0.89 -26.52 17.13
N GLY A 318 -1.03 -26.37 18.45
CA GLY A 318 -1.25 -27.49 19.37
C GLY A 318 -2.56 -28.24 19.11
N ALA A 319 -3.64 -27.52 18.78
CA ALA A 319 -4.94 -28.11 18.46
C ALA A 319 -4.96 -28.94 17.16
N ARG A 320 -4.01 -28.69 16.25
CA ARG A 320 -3.90 -29.42 14.98
C ARG A 320 -3.55 -30.90 15.15
N GLY A 321 -2.95 -31.28 16.29
CA GLY A 321 -2.56 -32.66 16.60
C GLY A 321 -3.71 -33.59 17.01
N GLY A 322 -4.93 -33.07 17.20
CA GLY A 322 -6.11 -33.87 17.60
C GLY A 322 -6.95 -34.42 16.44
N ASP A 323 -7.69 -35.50 16.71
CA ASP A 323 -8.53 -36.25 15.76
C ASP A 323 -9.57 -35.43 14.99
N VAL A 324 -9.83 -35.81 13.74
CA VAL A 324 -10.59 -35.05 12.72
C VAL A 324 -12.05 -34.74 13.10
N ALA A 325 -12.72 -35.62 13.86
CA ALA A 325 -14.10 -35.43 14.32
C ALA A 325 -14.22 -34.46 15.52
N ALA A 326 -13.15 -34.28 16.30
CA ALA A 326 -13.14 -33.38 17.46
C ALA A 326 -12.85 -31.91 17.07
N LYS A 327 -12.46 -31.64 15.82
CA LYS A 327 -11.94 -30.33 15.37
C LYS A 327 -12.96 -29.19 15.41
N GLY A 328 -14.25 -29.48 15.24
CA GLY A 328 -15.31 -28.45 15.31
C GLY A 328 -15.58 -27.97 16.73
N ALA A 329 -15.71 -28.90 17.68
CA ALA A 329 -15.90 -28.60 19.11
C ALA A 329 -14.62 -28.02 19.73
N GLN A 330 -13.45 -28.53 19.35
CA GLN A 330 -12.16 -27.97 19.75
C GLN A 330 -11.97 -26.54 19.21
N ALA A 331 -12.38 -26.24 17.98
CA ALA A 331 -12.32 -24.87 17.45
C ALA A 331 -13.18 -23.88 18.24
N ALA A 332 -14.38 -24.29 18.67
CA ALA A 332 -15.25 -23.46 19.52
C ALA A 332 -14.68 -23.27 20.93
N GLN A 333 -14.16 -24.34 21.55
CA GLN A 333 -13.50 -24.26 22.86
C GLN A 333 -12.21 -23.42 22.81
N LEU A 334 -11.46 -23.48 21.71
CA LEU A 334 -10.30 -22.61 21.49
C LEU A 334 -10.73 -21.16 21.28
N ALA A 335 -11.79 -20.91 20.53
CA ALA A 335 -12.32 -19.56 20.36
C ALA A 335 -12.75 -18.96 21.71
N GLN A 336 -13.42 -19.75 22.56
CA GLN A 336 -13.79 -19.34 23.93
C GLN A 336 -12.56 -19.06 24.80
N ARG A 337 -11.59 -19.99 24.86
CA ARG A 337 -10.35 -19.78 25.63
C ARG A 337 -9.56 -18.56 25.15
N LEU A 338 -9.51 -18.32 23.84
CA LEU A 338 -8.82 -17.14 23.29
C LEU A 338 -9.60 -15.85 23.53
N ALA A 339 -10.94 -15.91 23.57
CA ALA A 339 -11.77 -14.77 23.93
C ALA A 339 -11.64 -14.42 25.42
N GLU A 340 -11.59 -15.42 26.31
CA GLU A 340 -11.35 -15.25 27.75
C GLU A 340 -9.97 -14.62 28.00
N LEU A 341 -8.91 -15.15 27.36
CA LEU A 341 -7.55 -14.59 27.46
C LEU A 341 -7.47 -13.15 26.95
N GLY A 342 -8.24 -12.79 25.93
CA GLY A 342 -8.33 -11.41 25.44
C GLY A 342 -9.08 -10.46 26.38
N GLN A 343 -9.94 -10.98 27.26
CA GLN A 343 -10.72 -10.18 28.24
C GLN A 343 -9.97 -9.99 29.56
N GLU A 344 -9.26 -11.01 30.06
CA GLU A 344 -8.49 -10.93 31.31
C GLU A 344 -7.39 -9.85 31.25
N ASP A 345 -6.72 -9.71 30.10
CA ASP A 345 -5.67 -8.70 29.91
C ASP A 345 -6.21 -7.30 29.55
N ALA A 346 -7.45 -7.19 29.07
CA ALA A 346 -8.10 -5.89 28.83
C ALA A 346 -8.71 -5.29 30.11
N GLY A 347 -8.93 -6.11 31.14
CA GLY A 347 -9.72 -5.78 32.32
C GLY A 347 -8.96 -5.36 33.58
N THR A 348 -7.62 -5.32 33.59
CA THR A 348 -6.85 -4.95 34.79
C THR A 348 -6.21 -3.55 34.69
N PRO A 349 -6.93 -2.47 35.04
CA PRO A 349 -6.25 -1.26 35.47
C PRO A 349 -5.53 -1.59 36.78
N ARG A 350 -4.20 -1.67 36.74
CA ARG A 350 -3.40 -1.77 37.97
C ARG A 350 -3.74 -0.56 38.85
N PRO A 351 -4.05 -0.76 40.14
CA PRO A 351 -4.33 0.35 41.05
C PRO A 351 -3.12 1.29 41.06
N GLN A 352 -3.38 2.58 40.86
CA GLN A 352 -2.39 3.62 41.12
C GLN A 352 -1.95 3.49 42.59
N PRO A 353 -0.65 3.37 42.90
CA PRO A 353 -0.21 3.63 44.25
C PRO A 353 -0.51 5.09 44.55
N ASP A 354 -1.44 5.28 45.48
CA ASP A 354 -1.93 6.55 45.97
C ASP A 354 -0.76 7.31 46.61
N SER A 355 -0.11 8.20 45.86
CA SER A 355 1.02 9.00 46.33
C SER A 355 0.58 10.19 47.21
N SER A 356 -0.61 10.12 47.80
CA SER A 356 -1.19 11.17 48.64
C SER A 356 -0.98 10.97 50.14
N ARG A 357 -0.22 9.94 50.57
CA ARG A 357 0.17 9.75 51.98
C ARG A 357 1.67 9.85 52.21
N VAL A 358 2.21 11.07 52.15
CA VAL A 358 3.28 11.52 53.04
C VAL A 358 3.03 12.99 53.39
N VAL A 359 2.21 13.23 54.42
CA VAL A 359 2.26 14.43 55.25
C VAL A 359 2.15 13.97 56.69
N SER A 360 3.29 14.00 57.38
CA SER A 360 3.49 14.59 58.70
C SER A 360 4.96 14.46 59.07
#